data_AF-J9YY88-F1
#
_entry.id   AF-J9YY88-F1
#
_cell.length_a   1.000
_cell.length_b   1.000
_cell.length_c   1.000
_cell.angle_alpha   90.00
_cell.angle_beta   90.00
_cell.angle_gamma   90.00
#
_symmetry.space_group_name_H-M   'P 1'
#
loop_
_entity.id
_entity.type
_entity.pdbx_description
1 polymer ?
#
loop_
_entity_poly.entity_id
_entity_poly.type
_entity_poly.pdbx_seq_one_letter_code
_entity_poly.pdbx_strand_id
1 'polypeptide(L)'
;MKDSNPFELKVLKEQPKEYLDTDEFINFLKKKNITVRKDNLPRFADRHNIKMSKKKREGSAGSVPTIYKVPNKMKLEEIKDKMSLNNNNDLGKQIIKDKEQKILEIFDKAENKKESKTSIADKVAEILGVPCNRKLVRRVLDEKRSSKLSKLK
;
A
#
# COMPACT_ATOMS: atom_id res chain seq x y z
N MET A 1 4.12 19.82 -28.25
CA MET A 1 4.18 18.80 -27.19
C MET A 1 3.09 17.78 -27.45
N LYS A 2 3.40 16.48 -27.56
CA LYS A 2 2.35 15.44 -27.63
C LYS A 2 1.58 15.50 -26.31
N ASP A 3 0.29 15.78 -26.35
CA ASP A 3 -0.61 15.52 -25.23
C ASP A 3 -0.52 14.02 -24.94
N SER A 4 0.25 13.66 -23.91
CA SER A 4 0.33 12.27 -23.48
C SER A 4 -0.99 11.93 -22.80
N ASN A 5 -1.88 11.32 -23.57
CA ASN A 5 -3.08 10.65 -23.06
C ASN A 5 -2.85 9.13 -23.09
N PRO A 6 -1.93 8.59 -22.27
CA PRO A 6 -1.53 7.18 -22.33
C PRO A 6 -2.67 6.23 -21.94
N PHE A 7 -3.75 6.74 -21.37
CA PHE A 7 -4.93 5.96 -20.97
C PHE A 7 -6.16 6.25 -21.84
N GLU A 8 -6.00 6.98 -22.96
CA GLU A 8 -7.08 7.31 -23.91
C GLU A 8 -8.35 7.88 -23.24
N LEU A 9 -8.16 8.72 -22.22
CA LEU A 9 -9.25 9.25 -21.41
C LEU A 9 -10.14 10.21 -22.21
N LYS A 10 -11.46 10.05 -22.05
CA LYS A 10 -12.46 10.99 -22.58
C LYS A 10 -12.41 12.32 -21.86
N VAL A 11 -12.57 13.41 -22.61
CA VAL A 11 -12.68 14.77 -22.09
C VAL A 11 -14.15 15.08 -21.81
N LEU A 12 -14.46 15.45 -20.58
CA LEU A 12 -15.78 15.91 -20.14
C LEU A 12 -15.80 17.43 -20.07
N LYS A 13 -16.92 18.02 -20.50
CA LYS A 13 -17.14 19.48 -20.45
C LYS A 13 -17.26 19.97 -19.01
N GLU A 14 -17.96 19.21 -18.18
CA GLU A 14 -18.19 19.49 -16.76
C GLU A 14 -17.76 18.30 -15.90
N GLN A 15 -17.27 18.58 -14.69
CA GLN A 15 -16.90 17.54 -13.72
C GLN A 15 -18.17 16.98 -13.07
N PRO A 16 -18.49 15.68 -13.24
CA PRO A 16 -19.65 15.10 -12.57
C PRO A 16 -19.45 15.09 -11.05
N LYS A 17 -20.54 15.20 -10.27
CA LYS A 17 -20.49 15.22 -8.79
C LYS A 17 -19.81 13.99 -8.15
N GLU A 18 -19.86 12.85 -8.84
CA GLU A 18 -19.22 11.60 -8.38
C GLU A 18 -17.71 11.54 -8.63
N TYR A 19 -17.14 12.58 -9.25
CA TYR A 19 -15.74 12.65 -9.60
C TYR A 19 -15.04 13.73 -8.77
N LEU A 20 -13.83 13.39 -8.35
CA LEU A 20 -12.92 14.29 -7.64
C LEU A 20 -11.78 14.66 -8.57
N ASP A 21 -11.24 15.87 -8.40
CA ASP A 21 -9.99 16.23 -9.06
C ASP A 21 -8.79 15.53 -8.41
N THR A 22 -7.59 15.80 -8.92
CA THR A 22 -6.37 15.14 -8.46
C THR A 22 -6.09 15.38 -6.98
N ASP A 23 -6.24 16.60 -6.48
CA ASP A 23 -5.90 16.94 -5.11
C ASP A 23 -7.00 16.49 -4.13
N GLU A 24 -8.26 16.66 -4.53
CA GLU A 24 -9.42 16.13 -3.82
C GLU A 24 -9.33 14.61 -3.69
N PHE A 25 -8.99 13.90 -4.77
CA PHE A 25 -8.91 12.45 -4.76
C PHE A 25 -7.76 11.92 -3.90
N ILE A 26 -6.60 12.57 -3.92
CA ILE A 26 -5.48 12.23 -3.02
C ILE A 26 -5.90 12.40 -1.56
N ASN A 27 -6.55 13.51 -1.23
CA ASN A 27 -7.01 13.76 0.13
C ASN A 27 -8.08 12.75 0.57
N PHE A 28 -8.98 12.37 -0.35
CA PHE A 28 -9.94 11.29 -0.12
C PHE A 28 -9.24 9.96 0.19
N LEU A 29 -8.24 9.55 -0.61
CA LEU A 29 -7.48 8.31 -0.38
C LEU A 29 -6.73 8.35 0.95
N LYS A 30 -6.08 9.47 1.29
CA LYS A 30 -5.38 9.66 2.56
C LYS A 30 -6.31 9.49 3.76
N LYS A 31 -7.52 10.06 3.72
CA LYS A 31 -8.56 9.86 4.75
C LYS A 31 -8.99 8.40 4.90
N LYS A 32 -8.72 7.56 3.90
CA LYS A 32 -8.95 6.11 3.93
C LYS A 32 -7.70 5.30 4.23
N ASN A 33 -6.59 5.93 4.66
CA ASN A 33 -5.29 5.31 4.91
C ASN A 33 -4.65 4.69 3.65
N ILE A 34 -4.89 5.31 2.50
CA ILE A 34 -4.25 4.93 1.23
C ILE A 34 -3.38 6.10 0.78
N THR A 35 -2.07 5.90 0.79
CA THR A 35 -1.09 6.91 0.39
C THR A 35 -0.59 6.61 -1.01
N VAL A 36 -0.71 7.58 -1.91
CA VAL A 36 -0.26 7.50 -3.30
C VAL A 36 0.39 8.83 -3.68
N ARG A 37 1.52 8.78 -4.39
CA ARG A 37 2.15 9.99 -4.93
C ARG A 37 1.28 10.60 -6.05
N LYS A 38 1.22 11.93 -6.09
CA LYS A 38 0.39 12.69 -7.05
C LYS A 38 0.70 12.34 -8.51
N ASP A 39 1.98 12.21 -8.86
CA ASP A 39 2.43 11.88 -10.22
C ASP A 39 2.09 10.45 -10.64
N ASN A 40 1.94 9.54 -9.67
CA ASN A 40 1.60 8.14 -9.93
C ASN A 40 0.10 7.85 -9.82
N LEU A 41 -0.72 8.85 -9.51
CA LEU A 41 -2.16 8.69 -9.28
C LEU A 41 -2.91 8.13 -10.50
N PRO A 42 -2.64 8.56 -11.75
CA PRO A 42 -3.28 7.95 -12.92
C PRO A 42 -2.95 6.46 -13.07
N ARG A 43 -1.68 6.07 -12.86
CA ARG A 43 -1.27 4.65 -12.93
C ARG A 43 -1.88 3.83 -11.80
N PHE A 44 -1.99 4.41 -10.61
CA PHE A 44 -2.67 3.78 -9.48
C PHE A 44 -4.14 3.55 -9.80
N ALA A 45 -4.84 4.57 -10.30
CA ALA A 45 -6.25 4.46 -10.65
C ALA A 45 -6.49 3.40 -11.74
N ASP A 46 -5.67 3.40 -12.79
CA ASP A 46 -5.71 2.41 -13.87
C ASP A 46 -5.52 0.97 -13.33
N ARG A 47 -4.44 0.72 -12.58
CA ARG A 47 -4.16 -0.59 -11.98
C ARG A 47 -5.28 -1.12 -11.09
N HIS A 48 -6.02 -0.22 -10.44
CA HIS A 48 -7.13 -0.57 -9.57
C HIS A 48 -8.51 -0.47 -10.24
N ASN A 49 -8.57 -0.28 -11.57
CA ASN A 49 -9.81 -0.14 -12.34
C ASN A 49 -10.72 1.00 -11.83
N ILE A 50 -10.11 2.10 -11.39
CA ILE A 50 -10.81 3.31 -10.98
C ILE A 50 -11.05 4.15 -12.24
N LYS A 51 -12.31 4.48 -12.52
CA LYS A 51 -12.66 5.25 -13.71
C LYS A 51 -12.03 6.64 -13.65
N MET A 52 -11.31 7.00 -14.70
CA MET A 52 -10.71 8.31 -14.89
C MET A 52 -11.35 9.03 -16.07
N SER A 53 -11.30 10.35 -16.06
CA SER A 53 -11.67 11.19 -17.22
C SER A 53 -10.82 12.45 -17.20
N LYS A 54 -10.80 13.20 -18.29
CA LYS A 54 -10.19 14.53 -18.35
C LYS A 54 -11.27 15.58 -18.18
N LYS A 55 -10.98 16.68 -17.46
CA LYS A 55 -11.86 17.86 -17.45
C LYS A 55 -11.31 18.94 -18.39
N LYS A 56 -12.20 19.76 -18.97
CA LYS A 56 -11.77 20.94 -19.72
C LYS A 56 -10.86 21.79 -18.83
N ARG A 57 -9.69 22.17 -19.36
CA ARG A 57 -8.71 22.99 -18.64
C ARG A 57 -9.12 24.46 -18.75
N GLU A 58 -9.01 25.18 -17.65
CA GLU A 58 -9.05 26.64 -17.64
C GLU A 58 -7.65 27.18 -17.95
N GLY A 59 -7.55 28.06 -18.95
CA GLY A 59 -6.28 28.63 -19.43
C GLY A 59 -5.59 27.86 -20.55
N SER A 60 -4.41 28.32 -20.97
CA SER A 60 -3.70 27.85 -22.18
C SER A 60 -2.41 27.04 -21.93
N ALA A 61 -1.78 27.15 -20.76
CA ALA A 61 -0.57 26.40 -20.41
C ALA A 61 -0.81 25.16 -19.51
N GLY A 62 -0.04 24.09 -19.75
CA GLY A 62 -0.02 22.88 -18.92
C GLY A 62 -0.88 21.71 -19.45
N SER A 63 -0.81 20.57 -18.77
CA SER A 63 -1.53 19.35 -19.14
C SER A 63 -3.00 19.39 -18.74
N VAL A 64 -3.86 18.72 -19.52
CA VAL A 64 -5.29 18.62 -19.21
C VAL A 64 -5.49 17.85 -17.89
N PRO A 65 -6.18 18.42 -16.88
CA PRO A 65 -6.35 17.76 -15.58
C PRO A 65 -7.14 16.47 -15.66
N THR A 66 -6.73 15.47 -14.88
CA THR A 66 -7.45 14.20 -14.71
C THR A 66 -8.37 14.29 -13.49
N ILE A 67 -9.60 13.77 -13.65
CA ILE A 67 -10.59 13.57 -12.60
C ILE A 67 -10.84 12.07 -12.40
N TYR A 68 -11.20 11.68 -11.18
CA TYR A 68 -11.29 10.30 -10.72
C TYR A 68 -12.66 10.04 -10.11
N LYS A 69 -13.32 8.97 -10.55
CA LYS A 69 -14.59 8.55 -9.94
C LYS A 69 -14.33 8.04 -8.53
N VAL A 70 -15.11 8.49 -7.56
CA VAL A 70 -15.01 8.04 -6.17
C VAL A 70 -15.28 6.53 -6.08
N PRO A 71 -14.33 5.71 -5.59
CA PRO A 71 -14.53 4.29 -5.38
C PRO A 71 -15.55 4.02 -4.27
N ASN A 72 -16.33 2.94 -4.42
CA ASN A 72 -17.20 2.46 -3.36
C ASN A 72 -16.40 1.77 -2.23
N LYS A 73 -17.07 1.47 -1.11
CA LYS A 73 -16.44 0.85 0.07
C LYS A 73 -15.76 -0.49 -0.26
N MET A 74 -16.46 -1.38 -0.97
CA MET A 74 -15.90 -2.69 -1.37
C MET A 74 -14.61 -2.54 -2.19
N LYS A 75 -14.58 -1.56 -3.10
CA LYS A 75 -13.40 -1.30 -3.93
C LYS A 75 -12.22 -0.79 -3.09
N LEU A 76 -12.50 0.04 -2.08
CA LEU A 76 -11.47 0.51 -1.16
C LEU A 76 -10.88 -0.63 -0.32
N GLU A 77 -11.70 -1.57 0.13
CA GLU A 77 -11.26 -2.79 0.83
C GLU A 77 -10.40 -3.65 -0.09
N GLU A 78 -10.86 -3.92 -1.32
CA GLU A 78 -10.08 -4.68 -2.31
C GLU A 78 -8.71 -4.04 -2.61
N ILE A 79 -8.65 -2.70 -2.68
CA ILE A 79 -7.39 -1.97 -2.87
C ILE A 79 -6.46 -2.19 -1.67
N LYS A 80 -6.99 -2.07 -0.44
CA LYS A 80 -6.20 -2.26 0.79
C LYS A 80 -5.66 -3.68 0.90
N ASP A 81 -6.46 -4.68 0.58
CA ASP A 81 -6.04 -6.08 0.61
C ASP A 81 -4.92 -6.35 -0.40
N LYS A 82 -5.03 -5.78 -1.61
CA LYS A 82 -3.94 -5.89 -2.60
C LYS A 82 -2.68 -5.15 -2.16
N MET A 83 -2.83 -4.01 -1.49
CA MET A 83 -1.70 -3.23 -0.98
C MET A 83 -1.00 -3.92 0.19
N SER A 84 -1.75 -4.52 1.12
CA SER A 84 -1.21 -5.20 2.29
C SER A 84 -0.35 -6.43 1.94
N LEU A 85 -0.66 -7.06 0.80
CA LEU A 85 0.09 -8.20 0.26
C LEU A 85 1.32 -7.80 -0.57
N ASN A 86 1.50 -6.52 -0.88
CA ASN A 86 2.60 -6.03 -1.72
C ASN A 86 3.61 -5.21 -0.91
N ASN A 87 4.80 -5.75 -0.73
CA ASN A 87 5.86 -5.16 0.10
C ASN A 87 6.52 -3.91 -0.50
N ASN A 88 6.21 -3.53 -1.74
CA ASN A 88 6.84 -2.37 -2.40
C ASN A 88 6.13 -1.04 -2.10
N ASN A 89 4.89 -1.08 -1.60
CA ASN A 89 4.17 0.12 -1.19
C ASN A 89 4.34 0.40 0.30
N ASP A 90 3.97 1.60 0.73
CA ASP A 90 4.18 2.06 2.10
C ASP A 90 3.44 1.20 3.14
N LEU A 91 2.22 0.76 2.82
CA LEU A 91 1.43 -0.11 3.70
C LEU A 91 2.10 -1.48 3.88
N GLY A 92 2.53 -2.12 2.79
CA GLY A 92 3.22 -3.40 2.83
C GLY A 92 4.56 -3.31 3.58
N LYS A 93 5.33 -2.23 3.38
CA LYS A 93 6.57 -1.98 4.14
C LYS A 93 6.31 -1.87 5.63
N GLN A 94 5.26 -1.16 6.03
CA GLN A 94 4.88 -1.03 7.43
C GLN A 94 4.49 -2.39 8.02
N ILE A 95 3.66 -3.16 7.31
CA ILE A 95 3.25 -4.51 7.74
C ILE A 95 4.45 -5.44 7.92
N ILE A 96 5.48 -5.36 7.06
CA ILE A 96 6.70 -6.14 7.24
C ILE A 96 7.39 -5.75 8.55
N LYS A 97 7.55 -4.46 8.84
CA LYS A 97 8.14 -4.01 10.13
C LYS A 97 7.34 -4.51 11.32
N ASP A 98 6.02 -4.42 11.25
CA ASP A 98 5.12 -4.87 12.33
C ASP A 98 5.25 -6.40 12.54
N LYS A 99 5.35 -7.18 11.45
CA LYS A 99 5.65 -8.62 11.50
C LYS A 99 6.99 -8.89 12.16
N GLU A 100 8.05 -8.22 11.73
CA GLU A 100 9.40 -8.40 12.29
C GLU A 100 9.42 -8.11 13.79
N GLN A 101 8.77 -7.02 14.22
CA GLN A 101 8.62 -6.69 15.63
C GLN A 101 7.86 -7.77 16.41
N LYS A 102 6.69 -8.20 15.93
CA LYS A 102 5.89 -9.24 16.62
C LYS A 102 6.56 -10.60 16.68
N ILE A 103 7.32 -10.97 15.64
CA ILE A 103 8.15 -12.18 15.66
C ILE A 103 9.12 -12.15 16.84
N LEU A 104 9.80 -11.02 17.04
CA LEU A 104 10.75 -10.87 18.14
C LEU A 104 10.07 -10.87 19.51
N GLU A 105 8.93 -10.20 19.63
CA GLU A 105 8.16 -10.19 20.88
C GLU A 105 7.67 -11.58 21.28
N ILE A 106 7.12 -12.36 20.34
CA ILE A 106 6.64 -13.73 20.60
C ILE A 106 7.82 -14.63 20.96
N PHE A 107 8.93 -14.54 20.22
CA PHE A 107 10.12 -15.32 20.50
C PHE A 107 10.72 -15.02 21.88
N ASP A 108 10.76 -13.75 22.28
CA ASP A 108 11.32 -13.35 23.58
C ASP A 108 10.40 -13.76 24.75
N LYS A 109 9.07 -13.85 24.54
CA LYS A 109 8.09 -14.31 25.54
C LYS A 109 7.97 -15.84 25.63
N ALA A 110 8.37 -16.58 24.60
CA ALA A 110 8.24 -18.03 24.56
C ALA A 110 9.07 -18.71 25.66
N GLU A 111 8.44 -19.63 26.39
CA GLU A 111 9.10 -20.41 27.45
C GLU A 111 10.27 -21.21 26.86
N ASN A 112 11.45 -21.08 27.47
CA ASN A 112 12.72 -21.64 26.98
C ASN A 112 13.13 -21.22 25.55
N LYS A 113 12.47 -20.24 24.92
CA LYS A 113 12.71 -19.82 23.52
C LYS A 113 12.63 -21.00 22.53
N LYS A 114 11.84 -22.03 22.86
CA LYS A 114 11.74 -23.28 22.09
C LYS A 114 10.61 -23.30 21.06
N GLU A 115 9.90 -22.20 20.87
CA GLU A 115 8.83 -22.16 19.87
C GLU A 115 9.34 -22.42 18.45
N SER A 116 8.57 -23.24 17.72
CA SER A 116 8.90 -23.52 16.33
C SER A 116 8.67 -22.28 15.46
N LYS A 117 9.48 -22.14 14.41
CA LYS A 117 9.36 -21.02 13.45
C LYS A 117 7.99 -20.98 12.77
N THR A 118 7.33 -22.14 12.63
CA THR A 118 5.98 -22.26 12.09
C THR A 118 4.96 -21.73 13.09
N SER A 119 5.01 -22.18 14.36
CA SER A 119 4.14 -21.67 15.44
C SER A 119 4.21 -20.15 15.57
N ILE A 120 5.42 -19.58 15.55
CA ILE A 120 5.59 -18.12 15.61
C ILE A 120 4.94 -17.44 14.39
N ALA A 121 5.11 -18.01 13.19
CA ALA A 121 4.50 -17.45 11.98
C ALA A 121 2.96 -17.46 12.07
N ASP A 122 2.38 -18.56 12.53
CA ASP A 122 0.93 -18.71 12.65
C ASP A 122 0.36 -17.71 13.67
N LYS A 123 0.97 -17.60 14.86
CA LYS A 123 0.60 -16.60 15.87
C LYS A 123 0.70 -15.17 15.36
N VAL A 124 1.76 -14.83 14.62
CA VAL A 124 1.91 -13.49 14.01
C VAL A 124 0.82 -13.24 12.98
N ALA A 125 0.48 -14.25 12.18
CA ALA A 125 -0.56 -14.13 11.16
C ALA A 125 -1.94 -13.91 11.78
N GLU A 126 -2.26 -14.63 12.86
CA GLU A 126 -3.50 -14.45 13.63
C GLU A 126 -3.59 -13.07 14.25
N ILE A 127 -2.53 -12.61 14.94
CA ILE A 127 -2.52 -11.31 15.63
C ILE A 127 -2.66 -10.14 14.67
N LEU A 128 -1.98 -10.19 13.52
CA LEU A 128 -1.95 -9.09 12.56
C LEU A 128 -3.03 -9.21 11.47
N GLY A 129 -3.73 -10.35 11.39
CA GLY A 129 -4.71 -10.63 10.33
C GLY A 129 -4.10 -10.68 8.93
N VAL A 130 -2.79 -10.93 8.81
CA VAL A 130 -2.06 -10.95 7.53
C VAL A 130 -1.12 -12.15 7.43
N PRO A 131 -1.01 -12.81 6.28
CA PRO A 131 -0.18 -14.01 6.15
C PRO A 131 1.28 -13.79 6.54
N CYS A 132 1.81 -14.65 7.41
CA CYS A 132 3.23 -14.68 7.80
C CYS A 132 3.82 -16.05 7.45
N ASN A 133 5.11 -16.10 7.10
CA ASN A 133 5.78 -17.32 6.68
C ASN A 133 6.99 -17.61 7.58
N ARG A 134 7.20 -18.88 7.94
CA ARG A 134 8.38 -19.36 8.67
C ARG A 134 9.73 -18.91 8.09
N LYS A 135 9.82 -18.65 6.78
CA LYS A 135 11.03 -18.11 6.13
C LYS A 135 11.36 -16.71 6.61
N LEU A 136 10.34 -15.86 6.81
CA LEU A 136 10.50 -14.53 7.40
C LEU A 136 10.98 -14.64 8.84
N VAL A 137 10.33 -15.51 9.63
CA VAL A 137 10.72 -15.78 11.03
C VAL A 137 12.17 -16.20 11.13
N ARG A 138 12.61 -17.15 10.28
CA ARG A 138 14.00 -17.57 10.22
C ARG A 138 14.95 -16.39 9.99
N ARG A 139 14.69 -15.59 8.95
CA ARG A 139 15.53 -14.45 8.58
C ARG A 139 15.67 -13.46 9.73
N VAL A 140 14.57 -13.07 10.36
CA VAL A 140 14.54 -12.11 11.47
C VAL A 140 15.33 -12.61 12.68
N LEU A 141 15.15 -13.89 13.05
CA LEU A 141 15.87 -14.47 14.19
C LEU A 141 17.37 -14.62 13.90
N ASP A 142 17.73 -14.99 12.68
CA ASP A 142 19.12 -15.13 12.24
C ASP A 142 19.82 -13.74 12.21
N GLU A 143 19.15 -12.69 11.71
CA GLU A 143 19.61 -11.29 11.73
C GLU A 143 19.77 -10.74 13.17
N LYS A 144 18.84 -11.05 14.09
CA LYS A 144 18.96 -10.69 15.51
C LYS A 144 20.14 -11.41 16.18
N ARG A 145 20.47 -12.62 15.75
CA ARG A 145 21.61 -13.39 16.28
C ARG A 145 22.94 -12.84 15.75
N SER A 146 23.04 -12.56 14.45
CA SER A 146 24.27 -12.03 13.84
C SER A 146 24.63 -10.65 14.39
N SER A 147 23.64 -9.77 14.57
CA SER A 147 23.84 -8.44 15.16
C SER A 147 24.29 -8.45 16.63
N LYS A 148 24.01 -9.52 17.38
CA LYS A 148 24.57 -9.71 18.73
C LYS A 148 26.02 -10.19 18.66
N LEU A 149 26.33 -11.14 17.78
CA LEU A 149 27.68 -11.66 17.57
C LEU A 149 28.66 -10.57 17.13
N SER A 150 28.24 -9.64 16.26
CA SER A 150 29.10 -8.53 15.82
C SER A 150 29.42 -7.53 16.93
N LYS A 151 28.60 -7.43 17.98
CA LYS A 151 28.84 -6.54 19.13
C LYS A 151 29.77 -7.14 20.19
N LEU A 152 30.10 -8.43 20.06
CA LEU A 152 31.01 -9.16 20.94
C LEU A 152 32.44 -9.23 20.38
N LYS A 153 32.67 -8.65 19.19
CA LYS A 153 33.98 -8.46 18.56
C LYS A 153 34.41 -7.02 18.75
#